data_AF-A0A5E3WC91-F1
#
_entry.id   AF-A0A5E3WC91-F1
#
_cell.length_a   1.000
_cell.length_b   1.000
_cell.length_c   1.000
_cell.angle_alpha   90.00
_cell.angle_beta   90.00
_cell.angle_gamma   90.00
#
_symmetry.space_group_name_H-M   'P 1'
#
loop_
_entity.id
_entity.type
_entity.pdbx_description
1 polymer ?
#
loop_
_entity_poly.entity_id
_entity_poly.type
_entity_poly.pdbx_seq_one_letter_code
_entity_poly.pdbx_strand_id
1 'polypeptide(L)'
;MSNNLGVRNDAAWEQAYKQCSNGDLTVTTCSPTAQTVAYQGQWVHLVWNGHHPRYARAGQIDVKVFRNDSNAQPTLVFTRDGVPSPTKGQHSANSMAVQVADSWFAGNEEGFNSTSSFYFTVAPGGGTSELQPAFRAIQTA
;
A
#
# COMPACT_ATOMS: atom_id res chain seq x y z
N MET A 1 -30.43 7.03 11.81
CA MET A 1 -29.55 7.71 10.83
C MET A 1 -28.17 7.09 10.97
N SER A 2 -27.85 6.06 10.19
CA SER A 2 -26.57 5.35 10.30
C SER A 2 -25.55 5.97 9.35
N ASN A 3 -24.50 6.57 9.91
CA ASN A 3 -23.28 6.90 9.19
C ASN A 3 -22.52 5.60 8.90
N ASN A 4 -22.49 5.19 7.64
CA ASN A 4 -21.77 4.00 7.18
C ASN A 4 -20.71 4.40 6.14
N LEU A 5 -19.68 5.12 6.59
CA LEU A 5 -18.55 5.57 5.76
C LEU A 5 -17.18 5.14 6.31
N GLY A 6 -17.09 4.04 7.08
CA GLY A 6 -15.81 3.59 7.66
C GLY A 6 -15.51 2.09 7.70
N VAL A 7 -16.47 1.20 7.45
CA VAL A 7 -16.37 -0.21 7.93
C VAL A 7 -15.75 -1.19 6.91
N ARG A 8 -15.30 -0.75 5.73
CA ARG A 8 -14.78 -1.69 4.70
C ARG A 8 -13.27 -1.98 4.73
N ASN A 9 -12.48 -1.32 5.59
CA ASN A 9 -11.01 -1.46 5.58
C ASN A 9 -10.41 -2.15 6.82
N ASP A 10 -11.15 -2.23 7.93
CA ASP A 10 -10.58 -2.70 9.19
C ASP A 10 -10.25 -4.21 9.17
N ALA A 11 -11.13 -5.04 8.58
CA ALA A 11 -10.93 -6.49 8.56
C ALA A 11 -9.78 -6.92 7.63
N ALA A 12 -9.67 -6.30 6.45
CA ALA A 12 -8.60 -6.60 5.50
C ALA A 12 -7.24 -6.14 6.04
N TRP A 13 -7.19 -4.94 6.63
CA TRP A 13 -5.99 -4.46 7.31
C TRP A 13 -5.61 -5.36 8.48
N GLU A 14 -6.55 -5.72 9.36
CA GLU A 14 -6.31 -6.56 10.53
C GLU A 14 -5.78 -7.95 10.12
N GLN A 15 -6.34 -8.52 9.05
CA GLN A 15 -5.87 -9.79 8.50
C GLN A 15 -4.44 -9.65 7.95
N ALA A 16 -4.14 -8.61 7.18
CA ALA A 16 -2.80 -8.37 6.65
C ALA A 16 -1.79 -8.11 7.78
N TYR A 17 -2.20 -7.37 8.81
CA TYR A 17 -1.37 -7.10 9.99
C TYR A 17 -1.05 -8.39 10.76
N LYS A 18 -2.04 -9.26 10.96
CA LYS A 18 -1.82 -10.60 11.54
C LYS A 18 -0.93 -11.46 10.67
N GLN A 19 -1.14 -11.45 9.36
CA GLN A 19 -0.31 -12.21 8.42
C GLN A 19 1.15 -11.78 8.51
N CYS A 20 1.44 -10.48 8.52
CA CYS A 20 2.81 -9.98 8.60
C CYS A 20 3.40 -10.14 10.00
N SER A 21 2.57 -10.10 11.05
CA SER A 21 3.02 -10.33 12.43
C SER A 21 3.41 -11.79 12.66
N ASN A 22 2.73 -12.73 11.98
CA ASN A 22 2.96 -14.17 12.10
C ASN A 22 3.81 -14.74 10.96
N GLY A 23 4.19 -13.90 9.98
CA GLY A 23 4.98 -14.29 8.82
C GLY A 23 6.41 -14.63 9.21
N ASP A 24 7.00 -15.58 8.50
CA ASP A 24 8.43 -15.88 8.64
C ASP A 24 9.30 -14.80 7.95
N LEU A 25 10.62 -15.01 7.96
CA LEU A 25 11.59 -14.09 7.37
C LEU A 25 11.55 -14.03 5.84
N THR A 26 10.67 -14.78 5.17
CA THR A 26 10.46 -14.72 3.71
C THR A 26 9.31 -13.78 3.33
N VAL A 27 8.41 -13.47 4.28
CA VAL A 27 7.31 -12.53 4.07
C VAL A 27 7.84 -11.10 4.20
N THR A 28 7.81 -10.33 3.11
CA THR A 28 8.18 -8.92 3.09
C THR A 28 6.98 -8.01 3.34
N THR A 29 5.91 -8.16 2.55
CA THR A 29 4.66 -7.38 2.67
C THR A 29 3.43 -8.29 2.68
N CYS A 30 2.32 -7.79 3.23
CA CYS A 30 1.05 -8.51 3.32
C CYS A 30 -0.14 -7.72 2.79
N SER A 31 0.04 -6.43 2.51
CA SER A 31 -0.95 -5.58 1.88
C SER A 31 -0.24 -4.45 1.15
N PRO A 32 -0.78 -3.99 0.01
CA PRO A 32 -1.96 -4.51 -0.67
C PRO A 32 -1.70 -5.84 -1.43
N THR A 33 -2.77 -6.47 -1.89
CA THR A 33 -2.73 -7.66 -2.75
C THR A 33 -3.40 -7.39 -4.10
N ALA A 34 -3.33 -8.35 -5.03
CA ALA A 34 -4.05 -8.30 -6.31
C ALA A 34 -5.58 -8.15 -6.18
N GLN A 35 -6.14 -8.51 -5.03
CA GLN A 35 -7.56 -8.40 -4.72
C GLN A 35 -7.92 -7.09 -4.02
N THR A 36 -6.93 -6.29 -3.61
CA THR A 36 -7.18 -4.99 -2.99
C THR A 36 -7.82 -4.05 -4.01
N VAL A 37 -8.96 -3.50 -3.63
CA VAL A 37 -9.68 -2.46 -4.38
C VAL A 37 -9.91 -1.28 -3.45
N ALA A 38 -9.52 -0.09 -3.87
CA ALA A 38 -9.82 1.16 -3.18
C ALA A 38 -10.54 2.13 -4.12
N TYR A 39 -11.39 2.97 -3.56
CA TYR A 39 -11.99 4.07 -4.30
C TYR A 39 -11.17 5.35 -4.10
N GLN A 40 -11.31 6.29 -5.01
CA GLN A 40 -10.83 7.65 -4.85
C GLN A 40 -11.23 8.22 -3.48
N GLY A 41 -10.28 8.90 -2.83
CA GLY A 41 -10.42 9.43 -1.48
C GLY A 41 -10.32 8.39 -0.36
N GLN A 42 -10.30 7.09 -0.66
CA GLN A 42 -10.10 6.04 0.35
C GLN A 42 -8.62 5.77 0.63
N TRP A 43 -8.36 5.13 1.76
CA TRP A 43 -7.03 4.77 2.22
C TRP A 43 -6.66 3.36 1.77
N VAL A 44 -5.46 3.20 1.24
CA VAL A 44 -4.82 1.91 1.00
C VAL A 44 -3.72 1.72 2.02
N HIS A 45 -3.72 0.57 2.69
CA HIS A 45 -2.72 0.24 3.69
C HIS A 45 -1.58 -0.58 3.08
N LEU A 46 -0.36 -0.07 3.18
CA LEU A 46 0.84 -0.87 3.07
C LEU A 46 1.09 -1.53 4.43
N VAL A 47 1.22 -2.85 4.45
CA VAL A 47 1.55 -3.61 5.66
C VAL A 47 2.77 -4.47 5.36
N TRP A 48 3.80 -4.38 6.21
CA TRP A 48 5.05 -5.11 6.02
C TRP A 48 5.51 -5.81 7.29
N ASN A 49 6.32 -6.84 7.12
CA ASN A 49 6.94 -7.57 8.21
C ASN A 49 8.13 -6.77 8.74
N GLY A 50 7.97 -6.14 9.91
CA GLY A 50 9.04 -5.39 10.57
C GLY A 50 10.21 -6.25 11.03
N HIS A 51 10.03 -7.57 11.21
CA HIS A 51 11.12 -8.51 11.53
C HIS A 51 11.87 -9.00 10.29
N HIS A 52 11.38 -8.73 9.09
CA HIS A 52 12.09 -9.10 7.88
C HIS A 52 13.51 -8.46 7.91
N PRO A 53 14.60 -9.24 7.75
CA PRO A 53 15.96 -8.78 8.07
C PRO A 53 16.37 -7.50 7.33
N ARG A 54 15.83 -7.34 6.11
CA ARG A 54 16.05 -6.17 5.26
C ARG A 54 15.53 -4.87 5.89
N TYR A 55 14.34 -4.91 6.48
CA TYR A 55 13.69 -3.74 7.06
C TYR A 55 14.14 -3.53 8.51
N ALA A 56 14.29 -4.62 9.26
CA ALA A 56 14.78 -4.59 10.64
C ALA A 56 16.18 -3.96 10.75
N ARG A 57 17.11 -4.31 9.84
CA ARG A 57 18.47 -3.73 9.83
C ARG A 57 18.50 -2.27 9.40
N ALA A 58 17.64 -1.88 8.47
CA ALA A 58 17.57 -0.50 7.99
C ALA A 58 16.86 0.42 9.00
N GLY A 59 15.93 -0.11 9.82
CA GLY A 59 15.15 0.65 10.79
C GLY A 59 14.09 1.56 10.17
N GLN A 60 14.09 1.72 8.84
CA GLN A 60 13.15 2.52 8.07
C GLN A 60 13.00 1.99 6.64
N ILE A 61 11.91 2.37 5.97
CA ILE A 61 11.64 2.05 4.56
C ILE A 61 11.29 3.30 3.76
N ASP A 62 11.56 3.25 2.46
CA ASP A 62 11.06 4.22 1.48
C ASP A 62 9.95 3.57 0.67
N VAL A 63 8.88 4.34 0.45
CA VAL A 63 7.64 3.88 -0.15
C VAL A 63 7.28 4.77 -1.31
N LYS A 64 7.05 4.17 -2.47
CA LYS A 64 6.54 4.86 -3.66
C LYS A 64 5.31 4.15 -4.17
N VAL A 65 4.39 4.90 -4.77
CA VAL A 65 3.24 4.34 -5.50
C VAL A 65 3.34 4.77 -6.95
N PHE A 66 3.15 3.81 -7.84
CA PHE A 66 3.10 4.04 -9.27
C PHE A 66 1.73 3.67 -9.80
N ARG A 67 1.20 4.50 -10.70
CA ARG A 67 0.14 4.09 -11.61
C ARG A 67 0.74 3.23 -12.71
N ASN A 68 0.13 2.08 -12.96
CA ASN A 68 0.55 1.10 -13.96
C ASN A 68 -0.60 0.90 -14.96
N ASP A 69 -0.62 1.69 -16.01
CA ASP A 69 -1.57 1.51 -17.10
C ASP A 69 -0.95 0.58 -18.16
N SER A 70 -1.71 -0.38 -18.67
CA SER A 70 -1.22 -1.50 -19.50
C SER A 70 -0.44 -1.09 -20.76
N ASN A 71 -0.47 0.18 -21.16
CA ASN A 71 0.15 0.71 -22.39
C ASN A 71 1.03 1.95 -22.14
N ALA A 72 1.32 2.30 -20.89
CA ALA A 72 2.12 3.47 -20.55
C ALA A 72 3.29 3.11 -19.61
N GLN A 73 4.32 3.94 -19.60
CA GLN A 73 5.36 3.85 -18.58
C GLN A 73 4.72 4.10 -17.19
N PRO A 74 5.09 3.31 -16.16
CA PRO A 74 4.57 3.54 -14.82
C PRO A 74 4.83 4.97 -14.36
N THR A 75 3.78 5.63 -13.89
CA THR A 75 3.86 7.03 -13.45
C THR A 75 3.94 7.08 -11.93
N LEU A 76 4.97 7.72 -11.39
CA LEU A 76 5.09 7.95 -9.95
C LEU A 76 4.00 8.91 -9.46
N VAL A 77 3.14 8.47 -8.55
CA VAL A 77 2.01 9.27 -8.02
C VAL A 77 2.13 9.58 -6.52
N PHE A 78 3.02 8.89 -5.81
CA PHE A 78 3.28 9.13 -4.39
C PHE A 78 4.70 8.74 -4.02
N THR A 79 5.31 9.47 -3.09
CA THR A 79 6.59 9.13 -2.46
C THR A 79 6.55 9.47 -0.98
N ARG A 80 7.11 8.58 -0.17
CA ARG A 80 7.37 8.82 1.25
C ARG A 80 8.63 8.07 1.66
N ASP A 81 9.67 8.83 2.01
CA ASP A 81 10.95 8.29 2.43
C ASP A 81 11.07 8.26 3.96
N GLY A 82 11.92 7.37 4.48
CA GLY A 82 12.25 7.32 5.90
C GLY A 82 11.09 6.94 6.82
N VAL A 83 10.17 6.09 6.36
CA VAL A 83 9.06 5.57 7.18
C VAL A 83 9.64 4.63 8.24
N PRO A 84 9.47 4.90 9.55
CA PRO A 84 10.04 4.05 10.60
C PRO A 84 9.53 2.60 10.50
N SER A 85 10.43 1.64 10.68
CA SER A 85 10.13 0.20 10.70
C SER A 85 10.63 -0.44 12.00
N PRO A 86 10.02 -0.11 13.16
CA PRO A 86 10.41 -0.69 14.44
C PRO A 86 10.15 -2.20 14.52
N THR A 87 10.88 -2.89 15.39
CA THR A 87 10.86 -4.36 15.53
C THR A 87 10.29 -4.86 16.86
N LYS A 88 9.67 -4.01 17.69
CA LYS A 88 9.39 -4.35 19.10
C LYS A 88 8.23 -5.34 19.30
N GLY A 89 8.52 -6.48 19.93
CA GLY A 89 7.55 -7.30 20.67
C GLY A 89 6.86 -8.42 19.88
N GLN A 90 5.78 -8.96 20.46
CA GLN A 90 5.07 -10.16 19.98
C GLN A 90 4.25 -9.96 18.69
N HIS A 91 4.15 -8.73 18.18
CA HIS A 91 3.50 -8.41 16.90
C HIS A 91 4.43 -7.54 16.05
N SER A 92 5.03 -8.14 15.04
CA SER A 92 6.16 -7.62 14.28
C SER A 92 5.81 -6.85 13.02
N ALA A 93 4.52 -6.77 12.66
CA ALA A 93 4.10 -6.02 11.49
C ALA A 93 4.20 -4.51 11.73
N ASN A 94 4.48 -3.77 10.66
CA ASN A 94 4.35 -2.33 10.60
C ASN A 94 3.36 -1.98 9.49
N SER A 95 2.78 -0.78 9.55
CA SER A 95 1.88 -0.33 8.49
C SER A 95 1.90 1.18 8.29
N MET A 96 1.51 1.59 7.09
CA MET A 96 1.20 2.97 6.77
C MET A 96 0.02 3.02 5.80
N ALA A 97 -0.78 4.07 5.92
CA ALA A 97 -1.88 4.32 5.00
C ALA A 97 -1.49 5.42 4.01
N VAL A 98 -1.94 5.27 2.76
CA VAL A 98 -1.85 6.29 1.72
C VAL A 98 -3.25 6.52 1.16
N GLN A 99 -3.68 7.77 1.11
CA GLN A 99 -4.96 8.12 0.50
C GLN A 99 -4.83 8.09 -1.02
N VAL A 100 -5.77 7.43 -1.69
CA VAL A 100 -5.89 7.43 -3.15
C VAL A 100 -6.35 8.82 -3.58
N ALA A 101 -5.40 9.66 -3.98
CA ALA A 101 -5.67 11.03 -4.36
C ALA A 101 -6.18 11.12 -5.81
N ASP A 102 -6.99 12.14 -6.08
CA ASP A 102 -7.52 12.45 -7.42
C ASP A 102 -6.41 12.58 -8.47
N SER A 103 -5.28 13.17 -8.05
CA SER A 103 -4.09 13.36 -8.89
C SER A 103 -3.40 12.08 -9.32
N TRP A 104 -3.79 10.92 -8.77
CA TRP A 104 -3.24 9.63 -9.16
C TRP A 104 -3.76 9.16 -10.52
N PHE A 105 -4.93 9.63 -10.93
CA PHE A 105 -5.59 9.19 -12.18
C PHE A 105 -5.16 10.04 -13.38
N ALA A 106 -5.29 9.49 -14.59
CA ALA A 106 -4.77 10.12 -15.82
C ALA A 106 -5.64 11.27 -16.35
N GLY A 107 -6.86 11.43 -15.82
CA GLY A 107 -7.82 12.45 -16.19
C GLY A 107 -9.05 12.39 -15.31
N ASN A 108 -9.90 13.42 -15.38
CA ASN A 108 -11.23 13.40 -14.78
C ASN A 108 -12.19 12.77 -15.80
N GLU A 109 -12.48 11.47 -15.66
CA GLU A 109 -13.54 10.86 -16.47
C GLU A 109 -14.89 11.36 -15.95
N GLU A 110 -15.34 12.49 -16.51
CA GLU A 110 -16.62 13.09 -16.15
C GLU A 110 -17.75 12.08 -16.44
N GLY A 111 -18.43 11.66 -15.38
CA GLY A 111 -19.65 10.86 -15.47
C GLY A 111 -19.48 9.33 -15.50
N PHE A 112 -18.25 8.79 -15.44
CA PHE A 112 -18.02 7.34 -15.39
C PHE A 112 -16.94 6.93 -14.39
N ASN A 113 -17.12 5.76 -13.78
CA ASN A 113 -16.09 5.17 -12.93
C ASN A 113 -14.96 4.59 -13.80
N SER A 114 -13.73 5.05 -13.58
CA SER A 114 -12.55 4.52 -14.25
C SER A 114 -11.72 3.67 -13.29
N THR A 115 -11.19 2.53 -13.75
CA THR A 115 -10.34 1.65 -12.94
C THR A 115 -8.91 1.71 -13.47
N SER A 116 -7.97 2.08 -12.61
CA SER A 116 -6.53 1.99 -12.91
C SER A 116 -5.84 0.99 -11.98
N SER A 117 -4.73 0.43 -12.45
CA SER A 117 -3.87 -0.43 -11.63
C SER A 117 -2.74 0.39 -11.01
N PHE A 118 -2.41 0.09 -9.76
CA PHE A 118 -1.35 0.76 -9.02
C PHE A 118 -0.50 -0.27 -8.30
N TYR A 119 0.75 0.04 -8.02
CA TYR A 119 1.58 -0.81 -7.16
C TYR A 119 2.45 0.03 -6.24
N PHE A 120 2.78 -0.55 -5.09
CA PHE A 120 3.79 -0.01 -4.22
C PHE A 120 5.17 -0.51 -4.64
N THR A 121 6.19 0.31 -4.39
CA THR A 121 7.55 -0.20 -4.22
C THR A 121 8.03 0.10 -2.82
N VAL A 122 8.74 -0.85 -2.22
CA VAL A 122 9.31 -0.70 -0.89
C VAL A 122 10.82 -0.91 -0.96
N ALA A 123 11.59 -0.01 -0.35
CA ALA A 123 13.04 -0.14 -0.21
C ALA A 123 13.44 -0.01 1.26
N PRO A 124 14.47 -0.75 1.75
CA PRO A 124 15.10 -0.43 3.03
C PRO A 124 15.86 0.90 2.89
N GLY A 125 15.57 1.90 3.73
CA GLY A 125 15.97 3.32 3.57
C GLY A 125 17.17 3.62 2.66
N GLY A 126 16.90 4.07 1.44
CA GLY A 126 17.85 4.43 0.39
C GLY A 126 18.34 3.27 -0.49
N GLY A 127 17.91 2.04 -0.20
CA GLY A 127 18.32 0.82 -0.89
C GLY A 127 17.52 0.50 -2.15
N THR A 128 17.73 -0.71 -2.70
CA THR A 128 17.03 -1.17 -3.89
C THR A 128 15.52 -1.29 -3.64
N SER A 129 14.68 -0.84 -4.56
CA SER A 129 13.23 -1.00 -4.42
C SER A 129 12.77 -2.41 -4.83
N GLU A 130 11.78 -2.95 -4.12
CA GLU A 130 11.08 -4.19 -4.44
C GLU A 130 9.65 -3.89 -4.84
N LEU A 131 9.24 -4.42 -5.98
CA LEU A 131 7.89 -4.30 -6.51
C LEU A 131 6.91 -5.11 -5.65
N GLN A 132 5.79 -4.48 -5.26
CA GLN A 132 4.72 -5.14 -4.53
C GLN A 132 3.59 -5.55 -5.48
N PRO A 133 2.73 -6.50 -5.10
CA PRO A 133 1.55 -6.83 -5.88
C PRO A 133 0.73 -5.59 -6.24
N ALA A 134 0.27 -5.54 -7.48
CA ALA A 134 -0.56 -4.44 -7.94
C ALA A 134 -1.96 -4.52 -7.30
N PHE A 135 -2.55 -3.38 -6.98
CA PHE A 135 -3.94 -3.24 -6.55
C PHE A 135 -4.72 -2.42 -7.59
N ARG A 136 -6.04 -2.36 -7.42
CA ARG A 136 -6.92 -1.57 -8.28
C ARG A 136 -7.43 -0.37 -7.52
N ALA A 137 -7.41 0.80 -8.14
CA ALA A 137 -8.15 1.95 -7.63
C ALA A 137 -9.21 2.41 -8.62
N ILE A 138 -10.36 2.81 -8.10
CA ILE A 138 -11.51 3.25 -8.87
C ILE A 138 -11.68 4.75 -8.67
N GLN A 139 -11.53 5.52 -9.74
CA GLN A 139 -11.97 6.91 -9.80
C GLN A 139 -13.49 6.94 -9.85
N THR A 140 -14.11 7.81 -9.05
CA THR A 140 -15.56 8.00 -9.03
C THR A 140 -15.91 9.34 -9.65
N ALA A 141 -16.97 9.37 -10.45
CA ALA A 141 -17.52 10.59 -11.03
C ALA A 141 -18.14 11.54 -9.99
#